data_AF-A0A0M8W6N4-F1
#
_entry.id   AF-A0A0M8W6N4-F1
#
_cell.length_a   1.000
_cell.length_b   1.000
_cell.length_c   1.000
_cell.angle_alpha   90.00
_cell.angle_beta   90.00
_cell.angle_gamma   90.00
#
_symmetry.space_group_name_H-M   'P 1'
#
loop_
_entity.id
_entity.type
_entity.pdbx_description
1 polymer ?
#
loop_
_entity_poly.entity_id
_entity_poly.type
_entity_poly.pdbx_seq_one_letter_code
_entity_poly.pdbx_strand_id
1 'polypeptide(L)'
;MGRFLVALAVASATALSTPHADAVPSGHWQVQPCPAGQKALWLPRVDGIGTDISCTTEEARNESVKAAAESGSGARLLNAAIAGAQQLADQSVKAEEPCVVGAKAAIGDALGTCVGG
;
A
#
# COMPACT_ATOMS: atom_id res chain seq x y z
N MET A 1 -50.08 -31.20 -31.00
CA MET A 1 -50.72 -30.00 -30.41
C MET A 1 -50.70 -30.21 -28.91
N GLY A 2 -50.09 -29.43 -28.03
CA GLY A 2 -49.33 -28.21 -28.15
C GLY A 2 -49.04 -27.74 -26.71
N ARG A 3 -47.82 -27.24 -26.50
CA ARG A 3 -47.48 -26.18 -25.53
C ARG A 3 -47.43 -26.59 -24.05
N PHE A 4 -46.21 -26.98 -23.66
CA PHE A 4 -45.50 -26.54 -22.46
C PHE A 4 -46.09 -25.31 -21.76
N LEU A 5 -46.43 -25.46 -20.48
CA LEU A 5 -46.47 -24.35 -19.52
C LEU A 5 -45.63 -24.75 -18.31
N VAL A 6 -44.35 -24.39 -18.39
CA VAL A 6 -43.42 -24.26 -17.28
C VAL A 6 -43.76 -22.94 -16.59
N ALA A 7 -44.12 -22.98 -15.31
CA ALA A 7 -44.11 -21.80 -14.45
C ALA A 7 -43.90 -22.25 -13.00
N LEU A 8 -42.69 -22.75 -12.71
CA LEU A 8 -42.22 -22.96 -11.35
C LEU A 8 -41.82 -21.57 -10.81
N ALA A 9 -42.72 -20.93 -10.08
CA ALA A 9 -42.42 -19.73 -9.30
C ALA A 9 -41.60 -20.14 -8.08
N VAL A 10 -40.28 -20.22 -8.23
CA VAL A 10 -39.35 -20.30 -7.10
C VAL A 10 -38.93 -18.88 -6.76
N ALA A 11 -39.62 -18.29 -5.80
CA ALA A 11 -39.16 -17.08 -5.12
C ALA A 11 -37.99 -17.45 -4.20
N SER A 12 -36.79 -17.60 -4.75
CA SER A 12 -35.56 -17.63 -3.98
C SER A 12 -35.09 -16.19 -3.80
N ALA A 13 -35.58 -15.55 -2.73
CA ALA A 13 -34.91 -14.40 -2.15
C ALA A 13 -33.60 -14.88 -1.51
N THR A 14 -32.57 -15.13 -2.33
CA THR A 14 -31.20 -15.09 -1.84
C THR A 14 -30.90 -13.62 -1.59
N ALA A 15 -31.16 -13.18 -0.35
CA ALA A 15 -30.54 -11.97 0.16
C ALA A 15 -29.04 -12.15 -0.08
N LEU A 16 -28.53 -11.40 -1.06
CA LEU A 16 -27.11 -11.23 -1.26
C LEU A 16 -26.59 -10.72 0.09
N SER A 17 -25.91 -11.59 0.82
CA SER A 17 -25.00 -11.19 1.88
C SER A 17 -23.89 -10.40 1.19
N THR A 18 -24.19 -9.15 0.86
CA THR A 18 -23.17 -8.17 0.53
C THR A 18 -22.22 -8.21 1.71
N PRO A 19 -20.91 -8.51 1.52
CA PRO A 19 -19.97 -8.32 2.59
C PRO A 19 -20.16 -6.88 3.03
N HIS A 20 -20.60 -6.69 4.29
CA HIS A 20 -20.56 -5.38 4.90
C HIS A 20 -19.11 -4.95 4.78
N ALA A 21 -18.85 -4.03 3.87
CA ALA A 21 -17.67 -3.21 3.93
C ALA A 21 -17.85 -2.40 5.21
N ASP A 22 -17.41 -2.97 6.33
CA ASP A 22 -17.13 -2.18 7.51
C ASP A 22 -16.29 -1.02 7.02
N ALA A 23 -16.85 0.18 7.10
CA ALA A 23 -16.16 1.39 6.71
C ALA A 23 -14.92 1.47 7.59
N VAL A 24 -13.78 1.02 7.05
CA VAL A 24 -12.47 1.23 7.66
C VAL A 24 -12.45 2.73 7.98
N PRO A 25 -12.17 3.13 9.24
CA PRO A 25 -12.19 4.53 9.63
C PRO A 25 -11.38 5.32 8.59
N SER A 26 -12.06 6.18 7.84
CA SER A 26 -11.42 6.90 6.74
C SER A 26 -10.50 7.92 7.38
N GLY A 27 -9.19 7.66 7.33
CA GLY A 27 -8.18 8.62 7.72
C GLY A 27 -7.93 9.64 6.61
N HIS A 28 -7.16 10.66 6.95
CA HIS A 28 -6.62 11.62 6.00
C HIS A 28 -5.10 11.63 6.07
N TRP A 29 -4.45 11.96 4.95
CA TRP A 29 -3.00 12.04 4.91
C TRP A 29 -2.50 13.30 5.59
N GLN A 30 -1.68 13.13 6.62
CA GLN A 30 -0.77 14.17 7.07
C GLN A 30 0.49 14.09 6.23
N VAL A 31 0.73 15.11 5.40
CA VAL A 31 1.86 15.17 4.48
C VAL A 31 2.95 16.08 5.03
N GLN A 32 4.14 15.53 5.21
CA GLN A 32 5.33 16.27 5.63
C GLN A 32 6.35 16.29 4.48
N PRO A 33 6.71 17.47 3.94
CA PRO A 33 7.71 17.55 2.88
C PRO A 33 9.08 17.09 3.39
N CYS A 34 9.81 16.38 2.55
CA CYS A 34 11.19 16.04 2.84
C CYS A 34 12.12 17.27 2.71
N PRO A 35 13.27 17.27 3.41
CA PRO A 35 14.28 18.31 3.23
C PRO A 35 14.71 18.45 1.77
N ALA A 36 15.21 19.62 1.40
CA ALA A 36 15.68 19.88 0.04
C ALA A 36 16.72 18.84 -0.41
N GLY A 37 16.54 18.30 -1.61
CA GLY A 37 17.40 17.24 -2.17
C GLY A 37 17.08 15.84 -1.67
N GLN A 38 16.06 15.66 -0.82
CA GLN A 38 15.60 14.35 -0.35
C GLN A 38 14.17 14.07 -0.83
N LYS A 39 13.81 12.79 -0.81
CA LYS A 39 12.51 12.26 -1.17
C LYS A 39 12.09 11.22 -0.13
N ALA A 40 10.78 11.06 0.05
CA ALA A 40 10.24 9.94 0.80
C ALA A 40 10.47 8.65 0.01
N LEU A 41 11.37 7.80 0.50
CA LEU A 41 11.74 6.56 -0.16
C LEU A 41 11.60 5.38 0.80
N TRP A 42 11.06 4.28 0.28
CA TRP A 42 11.05 2.99 0.97
C TRP A 42 12.44 2.35 0.95
N LEU A 43 12.91 1.96 2.12
CA LEU A 43 14.19 1.34 2.38
C LEU A 43 13.99 -0.09 2.91
N PRO A 44 14.79 -1.06 2.45
CA PRO A 44 14.82 -2.38 3.06
C PRO A 44 15.40 -2.32 4.48
N ARG A 45 14.74 -2.97 5.44
CA ARG A 45 15.30 -3.11 6.78
C ARG A 45 16.53 -4.03 6.78
N VAL A 46 17.47 -3.71 7.66
CA VAL A 46 18.74 -4.44 7.84
C VAL A 46 18.70 -5.33 9.08
N ASP A 47 17.95 -4.92 10.10
CA ASP A 47 17.84 -5.52 11.43
C ASP A 47 16.69 -6.53 11.57
N GLY A 48 15.86 -6.68 10.53
CA GLY A 48 14.70 -7.57 10.56
C GLY A 48 13.98 -7.68 9.22
N ILE A 49 12.81 -8.32 9.23
CA ILE A 49 11.94 -8.44 8.05
C ILE A 49 11.13 -7.16 7.90
N GLY A 50 10.99 -6.71 6.65
CA GLY A 50 10.15 -5.59 6.25
C GLY A 50 10.94 -4.40 5.73
N THR A 51 10.26 -3.27 5.72
CA THR A 51 10.73 -2.02 5.12
C THR A 51 10.51 -0.87 6.09
N ASP A 52 11.11 0.26 5.79
CA ASP A 52 10.82 1.53 6.43
C ASP A 52 10.76 2.63 5.38
N ILE A 53 10.05 3.71 5.68
CA ILE A 53 9.99 4.88 4.80
C ILE A 53 10.59 6.08 5.52
N SER A 54 11.49 6.77 4.83
CA SER A 54 12.17 7.94 5.38
C SER A 54 12.52 8.94 4.28
N CYS A 55 12.81 10.18 4.68
CA CYS A 55 13.41 11.15 3.78
C CYS A 55 14.89 10.80 3.57
N THR A 56 15.26 10.54 2.33
CA THR A 56 16.63 10.20 1.94
C THR A 56 16.85 10.53 0.46
N THR A 57 18.03 10.26 -0.07
CA THR A 57 18.31 10.44 -1.50
C THR A 57 18.16 9.13 -2.27
N GLU A 58 17.98 9.21 -3.58
CA GLU A 58 17.90 8.02 -4.44
C GLU A 58 19.21 7.24 -4.42
N GLU A 59 20.35 7.92 -4.32
CA GLU A 59 21.67 7.29 -4.19
C GLU A 59 21.74 6.43 -2.92
N ALA A 60 21.38 6.99 -1.76
CA ALA A 60 21.39 6.27 -0.49
C ALA A 60 20.41 5.08 -0.51
N ARG A 61 19.23 5.25 -1.13
CA ARG A 61 18.29 4.15 -1.34
C ARG A 61 18.89 3.07 -2.22
N ASN A 62 19.54 3.42 -3.32
CA ASN A 62 20.15 2.45 -4.22
C ASN A 62 21.32 1.70 -3.58
N GLU A 63 22.13 2.38 -2.76
CA GLU A 63 23.16 1.75 -1.95
C GLU A 63 22.57 0.73 -0.96
N SER A 64 21.46 1.06 -0.30
CA SER A 64 20.79 0.14 0.63
C SER A 64 20.27 -1.13 -0.06
N VAL A 65 19.71 -0.99 -1.27
CA VAL A 65 19.23 -2.10 -2.09
C VAL A 65 20.39 -2.95 -2.60
N LYS A 66 21.47 -2.32 -3.05
CA LYS A 66 22.70 -3.01 -3.45
C LYS A 66 23.28 -3.81 -2.29
N ALA A 67 23.39 -3.20 -1.11
CA ALA A 67 23.88 -3.87 0.09
C ALA A 67 22.98 -5.04 0.52
N ALA A 68 21.67 -4.97 0.28
CA ALA A 68 20.75 -6.08 0.52
C ALA A 68 21.02 -7.25 -0.46
N ALA A 69 21.20 -6.96 -1.75
CA ALA A 69 21.52 -7.96 -2.76
C ALA A 69 22.88 -8.64 -2.52
N GLU A 70 23.90 -7.87 -2.12
CA GLU A 70 25.25 -8.37 -1.85
C GLU A 70 25.37 -9.13 -0.52
N SER A 71 24.36 -9.07 0.35
CA SER A 71 24.41 -9.66 1.69
C SER A 71 24.35 -11.19 1.74
N GLY A 72 23.92 -11.84 0.65
CA GLY A 72 23.62 -13.29 0.64
C GLY A 72 22.40 -13.71 1.47
N SER A 73 21.68 -12.76 2.09
CA SER A 73 20.48 -13.04 2.89
C SER A 73 19.22 -12.94 2.05
N GLY A 74 18.49 -14.05 1.93
CA GLY A 74 17.20 -14.09 1.23
C GLY A 74 16.16 -13.13 1.84
N ALA A 75 16.17 -12.96 3.16
CA ALA A 75 15.28 -12.01 3.84
C ALA A 75 15.60 -10.56 3.45
N ARG A 76 16.89 -10.20 3.38
CA ARG A 76 17.29 -8.84 2.96
C ARG A 76 16.95 -8.57 1.50
N LEU A 77 17.13 -9.56 0.62
CA LEU A 77 16.72 -9.44 -0.77
C LEU A 77 15.21 -9.25 -0.90
N LEU A 78 14.42 -10.00 -0.12
CA LEU A 78 12.96 -9.85 -0.09
C LEU A 78 12.54 -8.46 0.42
N ASN A 79 13.18 -7.95 1.48
CA ASN A 79 12.93 -6.59 1.96
C ASN A 79 13.17 -5.55 0.86
N ALA A 80 14.23 -5.70 0.06
CA ALA A 80 14.53 -4.79 -1.04
C ALA A 80 13.48 -4.86 -2.16
N ALA A 81 12.98 -6.05 -2.47
CA ALA A 81 11.90 -6.25 -3.43
C ALA A 81 10.59 -5.60 -2.93
N ILE A 82 10.23 -5.80 -1.66
CA ILE A 82 9.04 -5.19 -1.06
C ILE A 82 9.15 -3.67 -1.05
N ALA A 83 10.32 -3.11 -0.68
CA ALA A 83 10.55 -1.67 -0.71
C ALA A 83 10.36 -1.10 -2.12
N GLY A 84 10.87 -1.79 -3.14
CA GLY A 84 10.62 -1.43 -4.54
C GLY A 84 9.14 -1.49 -4.92
N ALA A 85 8.43 -2.54 -4.52
CA ALA A 85 7.01 -2.70 -4.81
C ALA A 85 6.15 -1.61 -4.13
N GLN A 86 6.45 -1.28 -2.88
CA GLN A 86 5.78 -0.19 -2.15
C GLN A 86 6.04 1.16 -2.81
N GLN A 87 7.29 1.44 -3.20
CA GLN A 87 7.62 2.68 -3.91
C GLN A 87 6.82 2.83 -5.21
N LEU A 88 6.60 1.74 -5.94
CA LEU A 88 5.78 1.74 -7.16
C LEU A 88 4.29 1.91 -6.86
N ALA A 89 3.78 1.23 -5.83
CA ALA A 89 2.38 1.35 -5.41
C ALA A 89 2.03 2.78 -4.98
N ASP A 90 2.98 3.47 -4.35
CA ASP A 90 2.79 4.83 -3.86
C ASP A 90 2.78 5.89 -4.97
N GLN A 91 3.21 5.58 -6.20
CA GLN A 91 3.19 6.53 -7.32
C GLN A 91 1.78 7.03 -7.66
N SER A 92 0.74 6.26 -7.34
CA SER A 92 -0.65 6.64 -7.56
C SER A 92 -1.32 7.31 -6.37
N VAL A 93 -0.68 7.34 -5.19
CA VAL A 93 -1.28 7.86 -3.97
C VAL A 93 -1.32 9.38 -4.01
N LYS A 94 -2.49 9.95 -3.75
CA LYS A 94 -2.68 11.40 -3.63
C LYS A 94 -3.01 11.79 -2.20
N ALA A 95 -2.61 13.01 -1.81
CA ALA A 95 -2.83 13.53 -0.46
C ALA A 95 -4.31 13.68 -0.11
N GLU A 96 -5.16 13.91 -1.11
CA GLU A 96 -6.60 14.16 -0.94
C GLU A 96 -7.44 12.87 -0.87
N GLU A 97 -6.84 11.72 -1.17
CA GLU A 97 -7.54 10.44 -1.18
C GLU A 97 -7.68 9.88 0.26
N PRO A 98 -8.80 9.21 0.58
CA PRO A 98 -8.97 8.58 1.89
C PRO A 98 -7.94 7.49 2.10
N CYS A 99 -7.50 7.30 3.34
CA CYS A 99 -6.46 6.35 3.68
C CYS A 99 -6.81 5.50 4.90
N VAL A 100 -6.04 4.42 5.11
CA VAL A 100 -6.17 3.56 6.28
C VAL A 100 -5.31 4.12 7.41
N VAL A 101 -5.92 4.44 8.54
CA VAL A 101 -5.21 5.01 9.71
C VAL A 101 -3.97 4.19 10.07
N GLY A 102 -2.84 4.88 10.25
CA GLY A 102 -1.53 4.28 10.52
C GLY A 102 -0.73 3.88 9.28
N ALA A 103 -1.34 3.90 8.08
CA ALA A 103 -0.60 3.71 6.84
C ALA A 103 0.45 4.81 6.63
N LYS A 104 1.55 4.45 6.01
CA LYS A 104 2.57 5.39 5.53
C LYS A 104 2.71 5.27 4.03
N ALA A 105 3.05 6.36 3.36
CA ALA A 105 3.26 6.37 1.91
C ALA A 105 4.26 7.46 1.50
N ALA A 106 4.90 7.26 0.35
CA ALA A 106 5.61 8.31 -0.38
C ALA A 106 4.59 9.07 -1.25
N ILE A 107 4.21 10.28 -0.85
CA ILE A 107 3.26 11.10 -1.60
C ILE A 107 4.05 12.14 -2.39
N GLY A 108 4.33 11.82 -3.65
CA GLY A 108 5.33 12.54 -4.44
C GLY A 108 6.70 12.43 -3.77
N ASP A 109 7.30 13.57 -3.40
CA ASP A 109 8.58 13.62 -2.68
C ASP A 109 8.42 13.72 -1.14
N ALA A 110 7.18 13.69 -0.62
CA ALA A 110 6.85 13.93 0.78
C ALA A 110 6.46 12.64 1.54
N LEU A 111 6.69 12.65 2.86
CA LEU A 111 6.25 11.57 3.75
C LEU A 111 4.78 11.76 4.10
N GLY A 112 3.94 10.78 3.76
CA GLY A 112 2.56 10.69 4.18
C GLY A 112 2.41 9.77 5.39
N THR A 113 1.68 10.22 6.42
CA THR A 113 1.16 9.35 7.48
C THR A 113 -0.35 9.52 7.55
N CYS A 114 -1.08 8.42 7.45
CA CYS A 114 -2.52 8.46 7.56
C CYS A 114 -2.93 8.55 9.04
N VAL A 115 -3.69 9.58 9.39
CA VAL A 115 -4.14 9.81 10.77
C VAL A 115 -5.66 9.72 10.84
N GLY A 116 -6.15 9.20 11.97
CA GLY A 116 -7.58 9.17 12.29
C GLY A 116 -8.04 10.55 12.77
N GLY A 117 -9.26 10.94 12.39
CA GLY A 117 -9.96 12.10 12.92
C GLY A 117 -10.68 11.79 14.22
#